data_AF-A0A7X7GMR5-F1
#
_entry.id   AF-A0A7X7GMR5-F1
#
_cell.length_a   1.000
_cell.length_b   1.000
_cell.length_c   1.000
_cell.angle_alpha   90.00
_cell.angle_beta   90.00
_cell.angle_gamma   90.00
#
_symmetry.space_group_name_H-M   'P 1'
#
loop_
_entity.id
_entity.type
_entity.pdbx_description
1 polymer ?
#
loop_
_entity_poly.entity_id
_entity_poly.type
_entity_poly.pdbx_seq_one_letter_code
_entity_poly.pdbx_strand_id
1 'polypeptide(L)'
;VAITSTVLPYVDAILVDGRCAEVLRQPPTLAEVERWGTVVLSARDLESTVRWLDALAADVTETHLATVARVYGPSTVEQFRRTFPRD
;
A
#
# COMPACT_ATOMS: atom_id res chain seq x y z
N VAL A 1 0.53 -23.34 15.97
CA VAL A 1 0.61 -22.82 14.59
C VAL A 1 -0.27 -21.58 14.53
N ALA A 2 0.31 -20.39 14.42
CA ALA A 2 -0.49 -19.18 14.20
C ALA A 2 -0.77 -19.11 12.69
N ILE A 3 -2.03 -19.24 12.30
CA ILE A 3 -2.45 -19.07 10.91
C ILE A 3 -2.82 -17.59 10.75
N THR A 4 -2.02 -16.85 9.99
CA THR A 4 -2.38 -15.50 9.56
C THR A 4 -3.18 -15.62 8.26
N SER A 5 -4.50 -15.47 8.35
CA SER A 5 -5.36 -15.39 7.16
C SER A 5 -5.58 -13.92 6.79
N THR A 6 -5.26 -13.55 5.56
CA THR A 6 -5.59 -12.24 4.98
C THR A 6 -6.66 -12.43 3.91
N VAL A 7 -7.69 -11.58 3.94
CA VAL A 7 -8.72 -11.51 2.91
C VAL A 7 -8.26 -10.48 1.87
N LEU A 8 -7.67 -10.95 0.77
CA LEU A 8 -7.14 -10.12 -0.32
C LEU A 8 -8.15 -9.28 -1.13
N PRO A 9 -9.45 -9.61 -1.28
CA PRO A 9 -10.35 -8.85 -2.17
C PRO A 9 -10.65 -7.39 -1.76
N TYR A 10 -10.12 -6.90 -0.64
CA TYR A 10 -10.45 -5.58 -0.09
C TYR A 10 -9.27 -4.63 0.03
N VAL A 11 -8.09 -4.98 -0.50
CA VAL A 11 -6.87 -4.16 -0.36
C VAL A 11 -6.10 -4.07 -1.68
N ASP A 12 -5.72 -2.85 -2.06
CA ASP A 12 -4.88 -2.58 -3.23
C ASP A 12 -3.42 -3.00 -3.00
N ALA A 13 -2.97 -2.93 -1.74
CA ALA A 13 -1.63 -3.37 -1.34
C ALA A 13 -1.58 -3.87 0.11
N ILE A 14 -0.60 -4.73 0.39
CA ILE A 14 -0.26 -5.19 1.74
C ILE A 14 1.24 -5.06 1.97
N LEU A 15 1.63 -4.57 3.15
CA LEU A 15 3.01 -4.61 3.63
C LEU A 15 3.17 -5.79 4.58
N VAL A 16 4.06 -6.72 4.22
CA VAL A 16 4.30 -7.95 5.00
C VAL A 16 5.78 -8.11 5.34
N ASP A 17 6.08 -9.02 6.27
CA ASP A 17 7.47 -9.42 6.50
C ASP A 17 8.04 -10.18 5.29
N GLY A 18 9.37 -10.31 5.25
CA GLY A 18 10.06 -10.93 4.13
C GLY A 18 9.70 -12.40 3.88
N ARG A 19 9.39 -13.16 4.92
CA ARG A 19 9.03 -14.58 4.79
C ARG A 19 7.61 -14.72 4.23
N CYS A 20 6.68 -13.87 4.67
CA CYS A 20 5.36 -13.78 4.07
C CYS A 20 5.44 -13.35 2.60
N ALA A 21 6.27 -12.37 2.26
CA ALA A 21 6.46 -11.94 0.87
C ALA A 21 6.98 -13.07 -0.03
N GLU A 22 7.93 -13.89 0.48
CA GLU A 22 8.43 -15.07 -0.25
C GLU A 22 7.30 -16.08 -0.52
N VAL A 23 6.49 -16.41 0.49
CA VAL A 23 5.35 -17.34 0.35
C VAL A 23 4.31 -16.82 -0.64
N LEU A 24 3.96 -15.53 -0.55
CA LEU A 24 2.95 -14.91 -1.41
C LEU A 24 3.38 -14.82 -2.89
N ARG A 25 4.68 -14.93 -3.17
CA ARG A 25 5.24 -14.90 -4.53
C ARG A 25 5.47 -16.28 -5.13
N GLN A 26 5.05 -17.35 -4.44
CA GLN A 26 5.18 -18.73 -4.89
C GLN A 26 3.82 -19.35 -5.21
N PRO A 27 3.74 -20.24 -6.23
CA PRO A 27 2.55 -21.05 -6.43
C PRO A 27 2.24 -21.95 -5.22
N PRO A 28 0.95 -22.18 -4.88
CA PRO A 28 -0.24 -21.72 -5.59
C PRO A 28 -0.69 -20.30 -5.19
N THR A 29 -0.11 -19.72 -4.13
CA THR A 29 -0.58 -18.46 -3.54
C THR A 29 -0.43 -17.26 -4.48
N LEU A 30 0.62 -17.24 -5.30
CA LEU A 30 0.83 -16.21 -6.32
C LEU A 30 -0.39 -16.04 -7.23
N ALA A 31 -1.02 -17.14 -7.66
CA ALA A 31 -2.17 -17.07 -8.57
C ALA A 31 -3.38 -16.38 -7.92
N GLU A 32 -3.58 -16.57 -6.61
CA GLU A 32 -4.64 -15.87 -5.88
C GLU A 32 -4.30 -14.39 -5.67
N VAL A 33 -3.04 -14.04 -5.39
CA VAL A 33 -2.60 -12.64 -5.29
C VAL A 33 -2.81 -11.91 -6.62
N GLU A 34 -2.37 -12.52 -7.73
CA GLU A 34 -2.52 -11.97 -9.07
C GLU A 34 -4.00 -11.82 -9.47
N ARG A 35 -4.85 -12.77 -9.09
CA ARG A 35 -6.31 -12.70 -9.33
C ARG A 35 -6.94 -11.44 -8.75
N TRP A 36 -6.48 -10.98 -7.59
CA TRP A 36 -7.03 -9.78 -6.93
C TRP A 36 -6.28 -8.50 -7.31
N GLY A 37 -5.14 -8.60 -8.01
CA GLY A 37 -4.31 -7.44 -8.35
C GLY A 37 -3.66 -6.78 -7.14
N THR A 38 -3.67 -7.42 -5.97
CA THR A 38 -3.10 -6.86 -4.74
C THR A 38 -1.58 -6.78 -4.83
N VAL A 39 -1.01 -5.61 -4.56
CA VAL A 39 0.43 -5.40 -4.51
C VAL A 39 1.02 -5.93 -3.20
N VAL A 40 2.02 -6.81 -3.28
CA VAL A 40 2.72 -7.35 -2.10
C VAL A 40 4.03 -6.60 -1.86
N LEU A 41 4.00 -5.69 -0.90
CA LEU A 41 5.14 -4.93 -0.40
C LEU A 41 5.84 -5.70 0.73
N SER A 42 7.14 -5.51 0.87
CA SER A 42 7.96 -6.25 1.83
C SER A 42 8.85 -5.33 2.63
N ALA A 43 8.91 -5.55 3.94
CA ALA A 43 9.86 -4.84 4.81
C ALA A 43 11.34 -5.13 4.47
N ARG A 44 11.64 -6.20 3.70
CA ARG A 44 12.99 -6.48 3.19
C ARG A 44 13.33 -5.70 1.91
N ASP A 45 12.32 -5.16 1.23
CA ASP A 45 12.46 -4.40 0.00
C ASP A 45 11.77 -3.04 0.19
N LEU A 46 12.39 -2.23 1.05
CA LEU A 46 11.91 -0.89 1.37
C LEU A 46 11.97 0.02 0.14
N GLU A 47 12.91 -0.19 -0.78
CA GLU A 47 13.05 0.64 -1.97
C GLU A 47 11.82 0.51 -2.88
N SER A 48 11.40 -0.72 -3.22
CA SER A 48 10.19 -0.94 -4.00
C SER A 48 8.94 -0.45 -3.27
N THR A 49 8.93 -0.57 -1.93
CA THR A 49 7.84 -0.07 -1.09
C THR A 49 7.70 1.45 -1.18
N VAL A 50 8.82 2.18 -1.02
CA VAL A 50 8.84 3.64 -1.13
C VAL A 50 8.46 4.08 -2.54
N ARG A 51 9.02 3.43 -3.57
CA ARG A 51 8.69 3.75 -4.98
C ARG A 51 7.21 3.62 -5.28
N TRP A 52 6.56 2.60 -4.72
CA TRP A 52 5.12 2.41 -4.88
C TRP A 52 4.31 3.52 -4.16
N LEU A 53 4.74 3.93 -2.96
CA LEU A 53 4.11 5.04 -2.23
C LEU A 53 4.28 6.37 -2.97
N ASP A 54 5.47 6.63 -3.54
CA ASP A 54 5.74 7.85 -4.31
C ASP A 54 4.86 7.92 -5.57
N ALA A 55 4.70 6.80 -6.28
CA ALA A 55 3.82 6.71 -7.44
C ALA A 55 2.36 7.02 -7.06
N LEU A 56 1.86 6.45 -5.96
CA LEU A 56 0.54 6.78 -5.46
C LEU A 56 0.40 8.25 -5.08
N ALA A 57 1.39 8.81 -4.39
CA ALA A 57 1.37 10.21 -3.97
C ALA A 57 1.36 11.18 -5.16
N ALA A 58 2.03 10.81 -6.27
CA ALA A 58 2.03 11.59 -7.51
C ALA A 58 0.64 11.65 -8.16
N ASP A 59 -0.17 10.59 -8.04
CA ASP A 59 -1.53 10.52 -8.60
C ASP A 59 -2.58 11.25 -7.74
N VAL A 60 -2.22 11.70 -6.53
CA VAL A 60 -3.13 12.41 -5.63
C VAL A 60 -3.46 13.80 -6.18
N THR A 61 -4.74 14.03 -6.49
CA THR A 61 -5.24 15.34 -6.95
C THR A 61 -5.62 16.26 -5.79
N GLU A 62 -5.64 17.59 -6.02
CA GLU A 62 -6.15 18.53 -5.02
C GLU A 62 -7.62 18.28 -4.67
N THR A 63 -8.43 17.82 -5.63
CA THR A 63 -9.83 17.41 -5.38
C THR A 63 -9.91 16.24 -4.39
N HIS A 64 -8.99 15.26 -4.51
CA HIS A 64 -8.88 14.17 -3.56
C HIS A 64 -8.51 14.69 -2.17
N LEU A 65 -7.49 15.55 -2.07
CA LEU A 65 -7.06 16.14 -0.80
C LEU A 65 -8.17 16.98 -0.15
N ALA A 66 -8.93 17.75 -0.91
CA ALA A 66 -10.09 18.48 -0.41
C ALA A 66 -11.15 17.55 0.16
N THR A 67 -11.38 16.39 -0.48
CA THR A 67 -12.31 15.37 0.01
C THR A 67 -11.81 14.74 1.31
N VAL A 68 -10.52 14.38 1.37
CA VAL A 68 -9.88 13.84 2.57
C VAL A 68 -9.96 14.84 3.73
N ALA A 69 -9.63 16.11 3.50
CA ALA A 69 -9.74 17.17 4.51
C ALA A 69 -11.17 17.32 5.06
N ARG A 70 -12.18 17.16 4.21
CA ARG A 70 -13.59 17.23 4.61
C ARG A 70 -14.01 16.06 5.52
N VAL A 71 -13.47 14.87 5.30
CA VAL A 71 -13.85 13.65 6.05
C VAL A 71 -13.01 13.48 7.31
N TYR A 72 -11.70 13.66 7.21
CA TYR A 72 -10.73 13.36 8.26
C TYR A 72 -10.13 14.61 8.94
N GLY A 73 -10.40 15.80 8.38
CA GLY A 73 -9.90 17.07 8.89
C GLY A 73 -8.62 17.55 8.18
N PRO A 74 -8.32 18.87 8.28
CA PRO A 74 -7.21 19.48 7.56
C PRO A 74 -5.83 18.95 8.00
N SER A 75 -5.69 18.52 9.25
CA SER A 75 -4.42 17.98 9.79
C SER A 75 -3.91 16.74 9.03
N THR A 76 -4.81 15.93 8.47
CA THR A 76 -4.42 14.76 7.65
C THR A 76 -3.75 15.18 6.34
N VAL A 77 -4.24 16.26 5.71
CA VAL A 77 -3.65 16.81 4.48
C VAL A 77 -2.30 17.47 4.78
N GLU A 78 -2.18 18.15 5.92
CA GLU A 78 -0.90 18.72 6.36
C GLU A 78 0.15 17.63 6.59
N GLN A 79 -0.22 16.52 7.25
CA GLN A 79 0.66 15.37 7.42
C GLN A 79 1.06 14.77 6.08
N PHE A 80 0.11 14.56 5.17
CA PHE A 80 0.39 14.06 3.83
C PHE A 80 1.42 14.93 3.10
N ARG A 81 1.23 16.26 3.07
CA ARG A 81 2.14 17.20 2.40
C ARG A 81 3.54 17.27 3.06
N ARG A 82 3.63 17.01 4.36
CA ARG A 82 4.92 16.91 5.07
C ARG A 82 5.67 15.62 4.75
N THR A 83 4.94 14.53 4.57
CA THR A 83 5.50 13.21 4.24
C THR A 83 5.88 13.12 2.77
N PHE A 84 5.06 13.69 1.88
CA PHE A 84 5.26 13.73 0.43
C PHE A 84 5.31 15.18 -0.07
N PRO A 85 6.43 15.89 0.16
CA PRO A 85 6.59 17.24 -0.37
C PRO A 85 6.61 17.21 -1.90
N ARG A 86 5.95 18.18 -2.53
CA ARG A 86 6.10 18.44 -3.97
C ARG A 86 7.28 19.40 -4.14
N ASP A 87 8.29 18.98 -4.89
CA ASP A 87 9.38 19.84 -5.35
C ASP A 87 8.89 20.88 -6.38
#